data_AF-H3AMR0-F1
#
_entry.id   AF-H3AMR0-F1
#
_cell.length_a   1.000
_cell.length_b   1.000
_cell.length_c   1.000
_cell.angle_alpha   90.00
_cell.angle_beta   90.00
_cell.angle_gamma   90.00
#
_symmetry.space_group_name_H-M   'P 1'
#
loop_
_entity.id
_entity.type
_entity.pdbx_description
1 polymer ?
#
loop_
_entity_poly.entity_id
_entity_poly.type
_entity_poly.pdbx_seq_one_letter_code
_entity_poly.pdbx_strand_id
1 'polypeptide(L)'
;LTQAVIQAYNTGISPNGNTTNLGNWRYSGAFFFAVTVVTTIGYGKLSPSTVGGQIFCIFFALLGIPLNLILLNRIGKWMLSGVQHCSSFLAQKFHKKKVAKAMTSSFSLVIGLLLFLLLPPLGFSAKEGWTYEEGFYYAFITLTTIGFGDYVVGTNPTRSYSGWYRDMVALWILFGLAWLALLFNLCTSMLENAGSACHCAQVKKKMIANKVAESEPREKGGSGDDET
;
A
#
# COMPACT_ATOMS: atom_id res chain seq x y z
N LEU A 1 -2.09 -42.19 -9.39
CA LEU A 1 -3.21 -41.40 -8.84
C LEU A 1 -2.78 -40.00 -8.41
N THR A 2 -1.79 -39.85 -7.53
CA THR A 2 -1.28 -38.54 -7.07
C THR A 2 -0.77 -37.64 -8.20
N GLN A 3 -0.02 -38.15 -9.18
CA GLN A 3 0.47 -37.30 -10.29
C GLN A 3 -0.64 -36.78 -11.22
N ALA A 4 -1.65 -37.60 -11.52
CA ALA A 4 -2.80 -37.16 -12.33
C ALA A 4 -3.62 -36.08 -11.61
N VAL A 5 -3.76 -36.19 -10.28
CA VAL A 5 -4.43 -35.19 -9.44
C VAL A 5 -3.63 -33.88 -9.40
N ILE A 6 -2.30 -33.96 -9.26
CA ILE A 6 -1.41 -32.78 -9.30
C ILE A 6 -1.47 -32.12 -10.69
N GLN A 7 -1.47 -32.90 -11.77
CA GLN A 7 -1.55 -32.38 -13.12
C GLN A 7 -2.91 -31.72 -13.39
N ALA A 8 -4.02 -32.32 -12.95
CA ALA A 8 -5.35 -31.73 -13.03
C ALA A 8 -5.43 -30.41 -12.24
N TYR A 9 -4.88 -30.38 -11.02
CA TYR A 9 -4.78 -29.16 -10.21
C TYR A 9 -3.98 -28.06 -10.91
N ASN A 10 -2.83 -28.40 -11.49
CA ASN A 10 -1.97 -27.47 -12.24
C ASN A 10 -2.62 -26.93 -13.51
N THR A 11 -3.57 -27.66 -14.10
CA THR A 11 -4.38 -27.20 -15.23
C THR A 11 -5.62 -26.38 -14.81
N GLY A 12 -5.80 -26.14 -13.51
CA GLY A 12 -6.93 -25.38 -12.96
C GLY A 12 -8.22 -26.19 -12.79
N ILE A 13 -8.14 -27.52 -12.84
CA ILE A 13 -9.27 -28.44 -12.62
C ILE A 13 -9.23 -28.88 -11.15
N SER A 14 -10.23 -28.49 -10.37
CA SER A 14 -10.35 -28.92 -8.98
C SER A 14 -10.74 -30.41 -8.91
N PRO A 15 -9.97 -31.28 -8.23
CA PRO A 15 -10.29 -32.72 -8.12
C PRO A 15 -11.60 -33.03 -7.38
N ASN A 16 -12.10 -32.07 -6.60
CA ASN A 16 -13.23 -32.27 -5.67
C ASN A 16 -14.58 -31.74 -6.21
N GLY A 17 -14.69 -31.37 -7.49
CA GLY A 17 -15.93 -30.80 -8.04
C GLY A 17 -16.19 -31.17 -9.50
N ASN A 18 -17.47 -31.43 -9.82
CA ASN A 18 -17.97 -31.77 -11.16
C ASN A 18 -18.10 -30.54 -12.10
N THR A 19 -17.34 -29.46 -11.87
CA THR A 19 -17.44 -28.21 -12.64
C THR A 19 -16.14 -27.93 -13.38
N THR A 20 -16.16 -28.18 -14.69
CA THR A 20 -15.08 -27.85 -15.61
C THR A 20 -14.92 -26.33 -15.68
N ASN A 21 -13.76 -25.81 -15.28
CA ASN A 21 -13.40 -24.38 -15.31
C ASN A 21 -14.40 -23.44 -14.62
N LEU A 22 -14.15 -23.08 -13.36
CA LEU A 22 -14.84 -21.98 -12.64
C LEU A 22 -14.60 -20.61 -13.29
N GLY A 23 -15.02 -20.39 -14.55
CA GLY A 23 -14.95 -19.09 -15.21
C GLY A 23 -13.60 -18.36 -15.13
N ASN A 24 -12.49 -19.05 -14.82
CA ASN A 24 -11.26 -18.42 -14.39
C ASN A 24 -10.63 -17.61 -15.52
N TRP A 25 -10.79 -18.07 -16.77
CA TRP A 25 -10.41 -17.36 -17.99
C TRP A 25 -11.57 -16.67 -18.70
N ARG A 26 -12.75 -16.54 -18.07
CA ARG A 26 -13.80 -15.65 -18.58
C ARG A 26 -13.40 -14.20 -18.31
N TYR A 27 -14.03 -13.25 -19.00
CA TYR A 27 -13.68 -11.81 -18.94
C TYR A 27 -13.31 -11.31 -17.54
N SER A 28 -14.17 -11.51 -16.53
CA SER A 28 -13.92 -11.01 -15.18
C SER A 28 -12.71 -11.68 -14.49
N GLY A 29 -12.48 -12.97 -14.72
CA GLY A 29 -11.29 -13.65 -14.23
C GLY A 29 -10.00 -13.23 -14.94
N ALA A 30 -10.07 -13.00 -16.26
CA ALA A 30 -8.96 -12.48 -17.06
C ALA A 30 -8.62 -11.03 -16.70
N PHE A 31 -9.63 -10.20 -16.44
CA PHE A 31 -9.46 -8.82 -15.97
C PHE A 31 -8.82 -8.79 -14.59
N PHE A 32 -9.32 -9.61 -13.65
CA PHE A 32 -8.72 -9.76 -12.33
C PHE A 32 -7.25 -10.22 -12.41
N PHE A 33 -6.95 -11.22 -13.25
CA PHE A 33 -5.57 -11.65 -13.53
C PHE A 33 -4.71 -10.49 -14.05
N ALA A 34 -5.18 -9.78 -15.08
CA ALA A 34 -4.47 -8.66 -15.67
C ALA A 34 -4.15 -7.58 -14.62
N VAL A 35 -5.12 -7.21 -13.77
CA VAL A 35 -4.92 -6.27 -12.67
C VAL A 35 -3.87 -6.80 -11.70
N THR A 36 -3.99 -8.05 -11.24
CA THR A 36 -3.02 -8.62 -10.28
C THR A 36 -1.59 -8.72 -10.81
N VAL A 37 -1.41 -8.88 -12.13
CA VAL A 37 -0.10 -8.87 -12.78
C VAL A 37 0.49 -7.46 -12.82
N VAL A 38 -0.28 -6.46 -13.28
CA VAL A 38 0.23 -5.07 -13.37
C VAL A 38 0.41 -4.41 -12.01
N THR A 39 -0.35 -4.85 -10.99
CA THR A 39 -0.18 -4.42 -9.60
C THR A 39 0.86 -5.24 -8.83
N THR A 40 1.57 -6.15 -9.51
CA THR A 40 2.62 -7.00 -8.94
C THR A 40 2.19 -7.83 -7.73
N ILE A 41 0.89 -8.14 -7.60
CA ILE A 41 0.36 -9.00 -6.53
C ILE A 41 0.59 -10.46 -6.90
N GLY A 42 0.18 -10.86 -8.11
CA GLY A 42 0.49 -12.17 -8.67
C GLY A 42 0.16 -13.39 -7.81
N TYR A 43 -1.10 -13.57 -7.37
CA TYR A 43 -1.53 -14.68 -6.49
C TYR A 43 -1.16 -16.11 -6.94
N GLY A 44 -0.84 -16.32 -8.21
CA GLY A 44 -0.43 -17.63 -8.72
C GLY A 44 -1.54 -18.68 -8.91
N LYS A 45 -2.74 -18.51 -8.33
CA LYS A 45 -3.90 -19.42 -8.58
C LYS A 45 -4.37 -19.42 -10.04
N LEU A 46 -4.12 -18.33 -10.77
CA LEU A 46 -4.42 -18.21 -12.19
C LEU A 46 -3.15 -17.75 -12.92
N SER A 47 -2.60 -18.61 -13.76
CA SER A 47 -1.37 -18.35 -14.49
C SER A 47 -1.43 -18.98 -15.88
N PRO A 48 -0.84 -18.34 -16.92
CA PRO A 48 -0.79 -18.91 -18.26
C PRO A 48 0.06 -20.19 -18.25
N SER A 49 -0.53 -21.30 -18.69
CA SER A 49 0.14 -22.60 -18.81
C SER A 49 0.74 -22.85 -20.20
N THR A 50 0.37 -22.04 -21.19
CA THR A 50 0.88 -22.15 -22.57
C THR A 50 2.14 -21.32 -22.77
N VAL A 51 3.08 -21.81 -23.57
CA VAL A 51 4.33 -21.09 -23.91
C VAL A 51 4.03 -19.70 -24.49
N GLY A 52 3.09 -19.62 -25.43
CA GLY A 52 2.66 -18.35 -26.02
C GLY A 52 2.04 -17.39 -25.00
N GLY A 53 1.22 -17.89 -24.08
CA GLY A 53 0.61 -17.08 -23.01
C GLY A 53 1.64 -16.55 -22.01
N GLN A 54 2.67 -17.34 -21.71
CA GLN A 54 3.80 -16.93 -20.85
C GLN A 54 4.63 -15.83 -21.52
N ILE A 55 4.99 -15.99 -22.79
CA ILE A 55 5.71 -14.97 -23.57
C ILE A 55 4.90 -13.67 -23.62
N PHE A 56 3.60 -13.75 -23.91
CA PHE A 56 2.71 -12.59 -23.87
C PHE A 56 2.68 -11.92 -22.49
N CYS A 57 2.59 -12.71 -21.41
CA CYS A 57 2.58 -12.20 -20.05
C CYS A 57 3.86 -11.42 -19.68
N ILE A 58 5.02 -11.82 -20.22
CA ILE A 58 6.29 -11.10 -20.03
C ILE A 58 6.19 -9.68 -20.61
N PHE A 59 5.79 -9.55 -21.88
CA PHE A 59 5.64 -8.24 -22.53
C PHE A 59 4.55 -7.40 -21.88
N PHE A 60 3.45 -8.04 -21.49
CA PHE A 60 2.35 -7.39 -20.79
C PHE A 60 2.79 -6.83 -19.44
N ALA A 61 3.56 -7.57 -18.63
CA ALA A 61 4.07 -7.11 -17.35
C ALA A 61 5.12 -5.99 -17.52
N LEU A 62 6.01 -6.10 -18.52
CA LEU A 62 7.05 -5.10 -18.80
C LEU A 62 6.45 -3.71 -19.04
N LEU A 63 5.36 -3.63 -19.81
CA LEU A 63 4.68 -2.36 -20.10
C LEU A 63 3.65 -2.00 -19.02
N GLY A 64 2.96 -3.00 -18.48
CA GLY A 64 1.86 -2.82 -17.55
C GLY A 64 2.29 -2.32 -16.17
N ILE A 65 3.40 -2.81 -15.62
CA ILE A 65 3.88 -2.40 -14.29
C ILE A 65 4.26 -0.91 -14.26
N PRO A 66 5.08 -0.36 -15.19
CA PRO A 66 5.34 1.08 -15.25
C PRO A 66 4.07 1.91 -15.43
N LEU A 67 3.15 1.48 -16.30
CA LEU A 67 1.87 2.16 -16.51
C LEU A 67 1.02 2.16 -15.24
N ASN A 68 1.00 1.05 -14.50
CA ASN A 68 0.29 0.96 -13.23
C ASN A 68 0.88 1.91 -12.19
N LEU A 69 2.21 2.05 -12.09
CA LEU A 69 2.84 3.03 -11.20
C LEU A 69 2.41 4.47 -11.53
N ILE A 70 2.34 4.83 -12.81
CA ILE A 70 1.85 6.15 -13.25
C ILE A 70 0.36 6.31 -12.90
N LEU A 71 -0.45 5.27 -13.10
CA LEU A 71 -1.86 5.26 -12.75
C LEU A 71 -2.07 5.46 -11.24
N LEU A 72 -1.34 4.70 -10.40
CA LEU A 72 -1.39 4.83 -8.95
C LEU A 72 -1.00 6.24 -8.49
N ASN A 73 0.03 6.84 -9.09
CA ASN A 73 0.41 8.23 -8.80
C ASN A 73 -0.71 9.22 -9.20
N ARG A 74 -1.35 9.02 -10.35
CA ARG A 74 -2.48 9.85 -10.78
C ARG A 74 -3.67 9.71 -9.84
N ILE A 75 -4.06 8.49 -9.47
CA ILE A 75 -5.14 8.24 -8.51
C ILE A 75 -4.79 8.84 -7.14
N GLY A 76 -3.56 8.66 -6.67
CA GLY A 76 -3.08 9.26 -5.41
C GLY A 76 -3.18 10.79 -5.41
N LYS A 77 -2.85 11.45 -6.53
CA LYS A 77 -3.03 12.91 -6.70
C LYS A 77 -4.50 13.33 -6.70
N TRP A 78 -5.38 12.52 -7.27
CA TRP A 78 -6.84 12.77 -7.24
C TRP A 78 -7.37 12.68 -5.80
N MET A 79 -6.97 11.62 -5.08
CA MET A 79 -7.32 11.46 -3.66
C MET A 79 -6.79 12.62 -2.82
N LEU A 80 -5.52 12.99 -3.01
CA LEU A 80 -4.90 14.12 -2.30
C LEU A 80 -5.59 15.45 -2.64
N SER A 81 -5.94 15.68 -3.91
CA SER A 81 -6.69 16.87 -4.34
C SER A 81 -8.06 16.92 -3.65
N GLY A 82 -8.76 15.80 -3.53
CA GLY A 82 -10.01 15.70 -2.78
C GLY A 82 -9.84 16.08 -1.30
N VAL A 83 -8.80 15.57 -0.65
CA VAL A 83 -8.45 15.93 0.74
C VAL A 83 -8.13 17.42 0.87
N GLN A 84 -7.38 17.99 -0.09
CA GLN A 84 -7.05 19.40 -0.09
C GLN A 84 -8.28 20.29 -0.31
N HIS A 85 -9.22 19.86 -1.15
CA HIS A 85 -10.48 20.56 -1.37
C HIS A 85 -11.36 20.55 -0.11
N CYS A 86 -11.44 19.40 0.57
CA CYS A 86 -12.12 19.31 1.86
C CYS A 86 -11.42 20.19 2.92
N SER A 87 -10.08 20.17 2.93
CA SER A 87 -9.28 20.98 3.85
C SER A 87 -9.42 22.47 3.61
N SER A 88 -9.50 22.94 2.36
CA SER A 88 -9.66 24.36 2.06
C SER A 88 -11.04 24.86 2.51
N PHE A 89 -12.08 24.05 2.29
CA PHE A 89 -13.43 24.33 2.79
C PHE A 89 -13.45 24.42 4.33
N LEU A 90 -12.80 23.48 5.01
CA LEU A 90 -12.72 23.47 6.48
C LEU A 90 -11.82 24.58 7.03
N ALA A 91 -10.76 24.94 6.32
CA ALA A 91 -9.84 26.02 6.70
C ALA A 91 -10.46 27.41 6.51
N GLN A 92 -11.51 27.58 5.70
CA GLN A 92 -12.27 28.82 5.71
C GLN A 92 -13.00 29.06 7.04
N LYS A 93 -13.28 27.99 7.81
CA LYS A 93 -13.93 28.07 9.12
C LYS A 93 -12.94 28.21 10.29
N PHE A 94 -11.64 27.97 10.08
CA PHE A 94 -10.63 27.93 11.15
C PHE A 94 -9.47 28.93 10.94
N HIS A 95 -9.12 29.69 11.98
CA HIS A 95 -8.07 30.73 11.91
C HIS A 95 -6.63 30.20 11.67
N LYS A 96 -6.29 28.97 12.07
CA LYS A 96 -4.92 28.40 11.92
C LYS A 96 -4.82 27.44 10.73
N LYS A 97 -4.63 27.99 9.53
CA LYS A 97 -4.62 27.25 8.25
C LYS A 97 -3.59 26.10 8.18
N LYS A 98 -2.39 26.25 8.76
CA LYS A 98 -1.36 25.18 8.76
C LYS A 98 -1.79 23.95 9.58
N VAL A 99 -2.33 24.19 10.78
CA VAL A 99 -2.81 23.13 11.67
C VAL A 99 -4.06 22.46 11.09
N ALA A 100 -5.00 23.24 10.56
CA ALA A 100 -6.20 22.71 9.91
C ALA A 100 -5.87 21.79 8.72
N LYS A 101 -4.88 22.16 7.90
CA LYS A 101 -4.43 21.34 6.77
C LYS A 101 -3.77 20.03 7.21
N ALA A 102 -2.91 20.08 8.22
CA ALA A 102 -2.27 18.89 8.78
C ALA A 102 -3.29 17.95 9.45
N MET A 103 -4.23 18.50 10.22
CA MET A 103 -5.29 17.72 10.86
C MET A 103 -6.23 17.07 9.85
N THR A 104 -6.69 17.83 8.84
CA THR A 104 -7.58 17.28 7.80
C THR A 104 -6.88 16.19 6.99
N SER A 105 -5.60 16.39 6.65
CA SER A 105 -4.80 15.37 5.97
C SER A 105 -4.66 14.10 6.81
N SER A 106 -4.33 14.25 8.09
CA SER A 106 -4.18 13.10 9.00
C SER A 106 -5.51 12.34 9.17
N PHE A 107 -6.61 13.06 9.38
CA PHE A 107 -7.95 12.48 9.50
C PHE A 107 -8.38 11.73 8.24
N SER A 108 -8.12 12.29 7.05
CA SER A 108 -8.43 11.62 5.78
C SER A 108 -7.67 10.31 5.57
N LEU A 109 -6.43 10.22 6.08
CA LEU A 109 -5.63 9.00 6.02
C LEU A 109 -6.17 7.95 6.99
N VAL A 110 -6.57 8.35 8.19
CA VAL A 110 -7.23 7.44 9.16
C VAL A 110 -8.55 6.92 8.59
N ILE A 111 -9.37 7.78 7.97
CA ILE A 111 -10.59 7.35 7.29
C ILE A 111 -10.27 6.36 6.16
N GLY A 112 -9.23 6.63 5.36
CA GLY A 112 -8.80 5.71 4.31
C GLY A 112 -8.36 4.34 4.85
N LEU A 113 -7.69 4.29 6.01
CA LEU A 113 -7.34 3.04 6.68
C LEU A 113 -8.61 2.24 7.03
N LEU A 114 -9.62 2.90 7.58
CA LEU A 114 -10.91 2.27 7.89
C LEU A 114 -11.58 1.75 6.61
N LEU A 115 -11.65 2.57 5.56
CA LEU A 115 -12.37 2.27 4.32
C LEU A 115 -11.69 1.20 3.46
N PHE A 116 -10.36 1.22 3.35
CA PHE A 116 -9.61 0.33 2.45
C PHE A 116 -9.08 -0.92 3.15
N LEU A 117 -8.86 -0.91 4.48
CA LEU A 117 -8.28 -2.05 5.20
C LEU A 117 -9.26 -2.71 6.18
N LEU A 118 -10.01 -1.95 6.99
CA LEU A 118 -10.84 -2.55 8.07
C LEU A 118 -12.28 -2.87 7.66
N LEU A 119 -12.85 -2.12 6.72
CA LEU A 119 -14.23 -2.30 6.24
C LEU A 119 -14.38 -3.46 5.23
N PRO A 120 -13.51 -3.63 4.22
CA PRO A 120 -13.64 -4.70 3.23
C PRO A 120 -13.69 -6.13 3.80
N PRO A 121 -12.94 -6.47 4.87
CA PRO A 121 -13.04 -7.78 5.53
C PRO A 121 -14.46 -8.17 5.96
N LEU A 122 -15.30 -7.22 6.37
CA LEU A 122 -16.71 -7.50 6.69
C LEU A 122 -17.49 -7.96 5.46
N GLY A 123 -17.24 -7.32 4.31
CA GLY A 123 -17.82 -7.70 3.03
C GLY A 123 -17.33 -9.05 2.54
N PHE A 124 -16.03 -9.32 2.68
CA PHE A 124 -15.44 -10.62 2.34
C PHE A 124 -15.98 -11.72 3.23
N SER A 125 -16.09 -11.50 4.54
CA SER A 125 -16.68 -12.48 5.46
C SER A 125 -18.11 -12.85 5.06
N ALA A 126 -18.95 -11.86 4.72
CA ALA A 126 -20.33 -12.11 4.30
C ALA A 126 -20.43 -12.86 2.95
N LYS A 127 -19.54 -12.58 1.98
CA LYS A 127 -19.61 -13.17 0.63
C LYS A 127 -18.85 -14.49 0.51
N GLU A 128 -17.62 -14.52 0.99
CA GLU A 128 -16.73 -15.67 0.90
C GLU A 128 -16.97 -16.69 2.02
N GLY A 129 -17.62 -16.28 3.12
CA GLY A 129 -17.80 -17.12 4.30
C GLY A 129 -16.53 -17.26 5.14
N TRP A 130 -15.56 -16.38 4.93
CA TRP A 130 -14.36 -16.28 5.76
C TRP A 130 -14.69 -15.66 7.12
N THR A 131 -13.85 -15.92 8.10
CA THR A 131 -13.82 -15.15 9.35
C THR A 131 -13.33 -13.73 9.09
N TYR A 132 -13.57 -12.81 10.03
CA TYR A 132 -13.12 -11.43 9.87
C TYR A 132 -11.59 -11.34 9.80
N GLU A 133 -10.91 -12.16 10.59
CA GLU A 133 -9.46 -12.26 10.66
C GLU A 133 -8.86 -12.71 9.33
N GLU A 134 -9.45 -13.73 8.69
CA GLU A 134 -9.06 -14.18 7.36
C GLU A 134 -9.30 -13.11 6.30
N GLY A 135 -10.43 -12.40 6.37
CA GLY A 135 -10.72 -11.28 5.48
C GLY A 135 -9.73 -10.12 5.64
N PHE A 136 -9.32 -9.82 6.88
CA PHE A 136 -8.32 -8.80 7.19
C PHE A 136 -6.93 -9.21 6.72
N TYR A 137 -6.54 -10.46 6.97
CA TYR A 137 -5.31 -11.06 6.47
C TYR A 137 -5.24 -10.95 4.94
N TYR A 138 -6.30 -11.38 4.24
CA TYR A 138 -6.41 -11.23 2.80
C TYR A 138 -6.24 -9.77 2.37
N ALA A 139 -6.96 -8.83 3.00
CA ALA A 139 -6.88 -7.42 2.64
C ALA A 139 -5.46 -6.85 2.81
N PHE A 140 -4.79 -7.17 3.92
CA PHE A 140 -3.43 -6.72 4.18
C PHE A 140 -2.42 -7.31 3.18
N ILE A 141 -2.41 -8.63 2.98
CA ILE A 141 -1.49 -9.32 2.05
C ILE A 141 -1.71 -8.88 0.60
N THR A 142 -2.95 -8.56 0.23
CA THR A 142 -3.32 -8.03 -1.08
C THR A 142 -2.79 -6.62 -1.30
N LEU A 143 -3.11 -5.70 -0.38
CA LEU A 143 -2.75 -4.29 -0.53
C LEU A 143 -1.25 -4.04 -0.34
N THR A 144 -0.55 -4.87 0.44
CA THR A 144 0.91 -4.85 0.53
C THR A 144 1.60 -5.50 -0.68
N THR A 145 0.84 -5.99 -1.65
CA THR A 145 1.33 -6.67 -2.86
C THR A 145 2.15 -7.95 -2.59
N ILE A 146 1.98 -8.56 -1.42
CA ILE A 146 2.64 -9.84 -1.09
C ILE A 146 1.98 -10.98 -1.86
N GLY A 147 0.64 -11.03 -1.84
CA GLY A 147 -0.14 -11.90 -2.73
C GLY A 147 0.13 -13.40 -2.61
N PHE A 148 0.17 -13.98 -1.41
CA PHE A 148 0.40 -15.43 -1.24
C PHE A 148 -0.54 -16.33 -2.05
N GLY A 149 -1.78 -15.88 -2.26
CA GLY A 149 -2.76 -16.62 -3.05
C GLY A 149 -3.34 -17.84 -2.35
N ASP A 150 -3.24 -17.92 -1.03
CA ASP A 150 -3.99 -18.84 -0.19
C ASP A 150 -5.49 -18.47 -0.18
N TYR A 151 -5.78 -17.20 0.11
CA TYR A 151 -7.10 -16.58 0.01
C TYR A 151 -7.20 -15.76 -1.27
N VAL A 152 -8.21 -16.07 -2.10
CA VAL A 152 -8.50 -15.32 -3.33
C VAL A 152 -10.02 -15.31 -3.54
N VAL A 153 -10.56 -14.13 -3.77
CA VAL A 153 -12.01 -13.93 -3.94
C VAL A 153 -12.57 -14.65 -5.16
N GLY A 154 -13.80 -15.11 -5.05
CA GLY A 154 -14.57 -15.68 -6.16
C GLY A 154 -14.03 -17.01 -6.68
N THR A 155 -13.18 -17.72 -5.91
CA THR A 155 -12.55 -18.98 -6.35
C THR A 155 -13.22 -20.24 -5.81
N ASN A 156 -14.18 -20.12 -4.87
CA ASN A 156 -14.79 -21.29 -4.23
C ASN A 156 -15.92 -21.89 -5.10
N PRO A 157 -15.85 -23.16 -5.53
CA PRO A 157 -16.86 -23.78 -6.39
C PRO A 157 -18.23 -23.96 -5.71
N THR A 158 -18.27 -23.97 -4.38
CA THR A 158 -19.50 -24.19 -3.61
C THR A 158 -20.36 -22.93 -3.48
N ARG A 159 -19.81 -21.77 -3.87
CA ARG A 159 -20.44 -20.46 -3.74
C ARG A 159 -20.70 -19.87 -5.13
N SER A 160 -21.89 -19.31 -5.32
CA SER A 160 -22.23 -18.57 -6.54
C SER A 160 -21.91 -17.09 -6.37
N TYR A 161 -21.04 -16.57 -7.23
CA TYR A 161 -20.64 -15.17 -7.23
C TYR A 161 -21.23 -14.46 -8.45
N SER A 162 -21.60 -13.18 -8.28
CA SER A 162 -21.97 -12.36 -9.43
C SER A 162 -20.75 -12.04 -10.30
N GLY A 163 -20.94 -11.92 -11.61
CA GLY A 163 -19.85 -11.66 -12.56
C GLY A 163 -19.07 -10.37 -12.28
N TRP A 164 -19.72 -9.33 -11.75
CA TRP A 164 -19.06 -8.05 -11.41
C TRP A 164 -18.23 -8.09 -10.13
N TYR A 165 -18.32 -9.15 -9.33
CA TYR A 165 -17.71 -9.17 -8.00
C TYR A 165 -16.19 -9.06 -8.06
N ARG A 166 -15.53 -9.86 -8.91
CA ARG A 166 -14.08 -9.81 -9.09
C ARG A 166 -13.64 -8.47 -9.69
N ASP A 167 -14.45 -7.87 -10.57
CA ASP A 167 -14.17 -6.56 -11.17
C ASP A 167 -14.20 -5.45 -10.09
N MET A 168 -15.19 -5.48 -9.18
CA MET A 168 -15.24 -4.55 -8.06
C MET A 168 -14.05 -4.70 -7.11
N VAL A 169 -13.62 -5.95 -6.83
CA VAL A 169 -12.43 -6.19 -6.00
C VAL A 169 -11.17 -5.70 -6.71
N ALA A 170 -11.03 -5.93 -8.02
CA ALA A 170 -9.91 -5.40 -8.81
C ALA A 170 -9.83 -3.86 -8.75
N LEU A 171 -10.98 -3.18 -8.86
CA LEU A 171 -11.03 -1.72 -8.69
C LEU A 171 -10.65 -1.30 -7.26
N TRP A 172 -11.16 -1.98 -6.24
CA TRP A 172 -10.80 -1.72 -4.85
C TRP A 172 -9.28 -1.88 -4.62
N ILE A 173 -8.63 -2.89 -5.22
CA ILE A 173 -7.18 -3.06 -5.17
C ILE A 173 -6.46 -1.82 -5.73
N LEU A 174 -6.87 -1.32 -6.90
CA LEU A 174 -6.23 -0.14 -7.51
C LEU A 174 -6.35 1.11 -6.63
N PHE A 175 -7.53 1.38 -6.07
CA PHE A 175 -7.72 2.51 -5.15
C PHE A 175 -7.00 2.32 -3.81
N GLY A 176 -7.01 1.10 -3.27
CA GLY A 176 -6.33 0.76 -2.03
C GLY A 176 -4.81 0.88 -2.14
N LEU A 177 -4.23 0.47 -3.27
CA LEU A 177 -2.80 0.65 -3.55
C LEU A 177 -2.42 2.12 -3.69
N ALA A 178 -3.27 2.93 -4.33
CA ALA A 178 -3.06 4.37 -4.42
C ALA A 178 -3.10 5.03 -3.03
N TRP A 179 -4.01 4.59 -2.16
CA TRP A 179 -4.06 5.03 -0.76
C TRP A 179 -2.82 4.59 0.03
N LEU A 180 -2.38 3.34 -0.13
CA LEU A 180 -1.19 2.82 0.55
C LEU A 180 0.08 3.58 0.12
N ALA A 181 0.19 3.96 -1.15
CA ALA A 181 1.27 4.82 -1.63
C ALA A 181 1.28 6.20 -0.93
N LEU A 182 0.10 6.78 -0.65
CA LEU A 182 0.00 8.01 0.15
C LEU A 182 0.43 7.80 1.62
N LEU A 183 0.08 6.65 2.20
CA LEU A 183 0.53 6.28 3.54
C LEU A 183 2.07 6.19 3.60
N PHE A 184 2.71 5.51 2.64
CA PHE A 184 4.16 5.44 2.56
C PHE A 184 4.80 6.83 2.43
N ASN A 185 4.24 7.70 1.58
CA ASN A 185 4.71 9.09 1.46
C ASN A 185 4.56 9.89 2.76
N LEU A 186 3.53 9.62 3.57
CA LEU A 186 3.42 10.21 4.90
C LEU A 186 4.53 9.67 5.81
N CYS A 187 4.74 8.35 5.84
CA CYS A 187 5.77 7.73 6.67
C CYS A 187 7.17 8.27 6.34
N THR A 188 7.51 8.41 5.06
CA THR A 188 8.78 8.99 4.63
C THR A 188 8.88 10.47 5.03
N SER A 189 7.82 11.25 4.88
CA SER A 189 7.81 12.66 5.33
C SER A 189 7.96 12.80 6.84
N MET A 190 7.34 11.92 7.64
CA MET A 190 7.51 11.90 9.09
C MET A 190 8.95 11.55 9.47
N LEU A 191 9.54 10.57 8.78
CA LEU A 191 10.94 10.17 9.00
C LEU A 191 11.91 11.30 8.64
N GLU A 192 11.69 11.99 7.53
CA GLU A 192 12.50 13.14 7.09
C GLU A 192 12.37 14.33 8.05
N ASN A 193 11.15 14.64 8.52
CA ASN A 193 10.91 15.69 9.50
C ASN A 193 11.57 15.37 10.86
N ALA A 194 11.50 14.12 11.31
CA ALA A 194 12.18 13.67 12.52
C ALA A 194 13.70 13.79 12.39
N GLY A 195 14.26 13.40 11.23
CA GLY A 195 15.68 13.55 10.92
C GLY A 195 16.14 15.01 10.90
N SER A 196 15.37 15.88 10.25
CA SER A 196 15.66 17.33 10.18
C SER A 196 15.55 18.01 11.54
N ALA A 197 14.58 17.64 12.37
CA ALA A 197 14.44 18.15 13.73
C ALA A 197 15.61 17.71 14.63
N CYS A 198 16.04 16.44 14.50
CA CYS A 198 17.22 15.91 15.20
C CYS A 198 18.49 16.65 14.78
N HIS A 199 18.70 16.86 13.47
CA HIS A 199 19.83 17.61 12.94
C HIS A 199 19.84 19.07 13.43
N CYS A 200 18.70 19.75 13.41
CA CYS A 200 18.57 21.13 13.91
C CYS A 200 18.87 21.22 15.43
N ALA A 201 18.41 20.24 16.21
CA ALA A 201 18.72 20.14 17.64
C ALA A 201 20.23 19.94 17.88
N GLN A 202 20.89 19.10 17.08
CA GLN A 202 22.35 18.90 17.16
C GLN A 202 23.14 20.17 16.81
N VAL A 203 22.75 20.88 15.76
CA VAL A 203 23.39 22.15 15.36
C VAL A 203 23.21 23.21 16.44
N LYS A 204 22.00 23.35 16.98
CA LYS A 204 21.72 24.30 18.06
C LYS A 204 22.54 23.99 19.33
N LYS A 205 22.71 22.70 19.66
CA LYS A 205 23.54 22.26 20.79
C LYS A 205 25.03 22.63 20.57
N LYS A 206 25.57 22.46 19.35
CA LYS A 206 26.94 22.88 19.00
C LYS A 206 27.12 24.40 19.07
N MET A 207 26.16 25.18 18.57
CA MET A 207 26.22 26.64 18.63
C MET A 207 26.21 27.16 20.07
N ILE A 208 25.41 26.55 20.94
CA ILE A 208 25.38 26.89 22.37
C ILE A 208 26.72 26.52 23.03
N ALA A 209 27.27 25.34 22.74
CA ALA A 209 28.56 24.92 23.28
C ALA A 209 29.71 25.86 22.88
N ASN A 210 29.76 26.32 21.61
CA ASN A 210 30.76 27.30 21.17
C ASN A 210 30.58 28.65 21.87
N LYS A 211 29.34 29.14 22.02
CA LYS A 211 29.09 30.40 22.74
C LYS A 211 29.50 30.33 24.21
N VAL A 212 29.33 29.18 24.86
CA VAL A 212 29.76 28.97 26.24
C VAL A 212 31.29 28.96 26.33
N ALA A 213 31.98 28.26 25.43
CA ALA A 213 33.44 28.22 25.37
C ALA A 213 34.09 29.59 25.08
N GLU A 214 33.43 30.45 24.30
CA GLU A 214 33.90 31.82 24.05
C GLU A 214 33.64 32.77 25.24
N SER A 215 32.70 32.43 26.13
CA SER A 215 32.35 33.24 27.30
C SER A 215 33.13 32.89 28.56
N GLU A 216 33.86 31.77 28.57
CA GLU A 216 34.81 31.48 29.65
C GLU A 216 35.99 32.47 29.56
N PRO A 217 36.28 33.23 30.63
CA PRO A 217 37.40 34.14 30.62
C PRO A 217 38.68 33.33 30.44
N ARG A 218 39.51 33.67 29.44
CA ARG A 218 40.91 33.23 29.41
C ARG A 218 41.53 33.63 30.74
N GLU A 219 41.76 32.67 31.63
CA GLU A 219 42.67 32.87 32.74
C GLU A 219 43.97 33.41 32.15
N LYS A 220 44.26 34.68 32.45
CA LYS A 220 45.58 35.22 32.25
C LYS A 220 46.47 34.42 33.19
N GLY A 221 47.23 33.48 32.63
CA GLY A 221 48.34 32.84 33.32
C GLY A 221 49.29 33.92 33.81
N GLY A 222 49.13 34.28 35.08
CA GLY A 222 50.10 35.03 35.85
C GLY A 222 51.06 34.03 36.48
N SER A 223 52.29 34.02 35.98
CA SER A 223 53.52 33.71 36.70
C SER A 223 54.55 34.61 36.00
N GLY A 224 55.07 35.68 36.60
CA GLY A 224 55.55 35.73 37.96
C GLY A 224 56.78 34.86 38.03
N ASP A 225 57.89 35.36 37.47
CA ASP A 225 59.24 34.98 37.88
C ASP A 225 60.02 36.27 38.10
N ASP A 226 60.48 36.34 39.33
CA ASP A 226 61.22 37.37 40.03
C ASP A 226 62.73 37.24 39.73
N GLU A 227 63.48 38.21 40.26
CA GLU A 227 64.93 38.18 40.53
C GLU A 227 65.97 38.50 39.42
N THR A 228 66.55 39.70 39.64
CA THR A 228 67.99 40.10 39.53
C THR A 228 68.70 40.12 38.18
#